data_AF-A0A8J6QLW2-F1
#
_entry.id   AF-A0A8J6QLW2-F1
#
_cell.length_a   1.000
_cell.length_b   1.000
_cell.length_c   1.000
_cell.angle_alpha   90.00
_cell.angle_beta   90.00
_cell.angle_gamma   90.00
#
_symmetry.space_group_name_H-M   'P 1'
#
loop_
_entity.id
_entity.type
_entity.pdbx_description
1 polymer ?
#
loop_
_entity_poly.entity_id
_entity_poly.type
_entity_poly.pdbx_seq_one_letter_code
_entity_poly.pdbx_strand_id
1 'polypeptide(L)' 'MDHYKSIFELARKVLGDRRLAESWMTTKLASLNNQTPEELLKSSANGHKELQGYLSNMLDVMCGAK' A
#
# COMPACT_ATOMS: atom_id res chain seq x y z
N MET A 1 -16.15 5.67 3.78
CA MET A 1 -14.73 6.06 3.73
C MET A 1 -14.18 5.60 2.40
N ASP A 2 -13.35 6.42 1.74
CA ASP A 2 -12.70 6.04 0.47
C ASP A 2 -11.42 5.25 0.77
N HIS A 3 -11.48 3.92 0.59
CA HIS A 3 -10.36 3.02 0.88
C HIS A 3 -9.13 3.31 0.00
N TYR A 4 -9.34 3.80 -1.24
CA TYR A 4 -8.26 4.18 -2.13
C TYR A 4 -7.45 5.33 -1.54
N LYS A 5 -8.14 6.43 -1.19
CA LYS A 5 -7.51 7.62 -0.62
C LYS A 5 -6.75 7.29 0.66
N SER A 6 -7.30 6.42 1.50
CA SER A 6 -6.64 6.02 2.76
C SER A 6 -5.34 5.24 2.53
N ILE A 7 -5.31 4.30 1.59
CA ILE A 7 -4.08 3.53 1.28
C ILE A 7 -3.06 4.40 0.56
N PHE A 8 -3.50 5.25 -0.36
CA PHE A 8 -2.63 6.19 -1.06
C PHE A 8 -1.87 7.10 -0.10
N GLU A 9 -2.58 7.69 0.88
CA GLU A 9 -1.94 8.56 1.88
C GLU A 9 -0.97 7.79 2.79
N LEU A 10 -1.27 6.54 3.12
CA LEU A 10 -0.33 5.69 3.87
C LEU A 10 0.90 5.37 3.03
N ALA A 11 0.74 4.96 1.78
CA ALA A 11 1.84 4.69 0.86
C ALA A 11 2.73 5.93 0.68
N ARG A 12 2.14 7.13 0.55
CA ARG A 12 2.88 8.40 0.48
C ARG A 12 3.72 8.67 1.72
N LYS A 13 3.21 8.35 2.92
CA LYS A 13 3.97 8.50 4.17
C LYS A 13 5.12 7.51 4.26
N VAL A 14 4.88 6.25 3.88
CA VAL A 14 5.88 5.19 3.93
C VAL A 14 6.99 5.42 2.91
N LEU A 15 6.63 5.72 1.66
CA LEU A 15 7.58 5.89 0.57
C LEU A 15 8.20 7.30 0.52
N GLY A 16 7.70 8.24 1.31
CA GLY A 16 8.25 9.59 1.47
C GLY A 16 7.93 10.57 0.34
N ASP A 17 7.33 10.13 -0.77
CA ASP A 17 6.96 11.00 -1.89
C ASP A 17 5.66 10.58 -2.60
N ARG A 18 4.97 11.58 -3.16
CA ARG A 18 3.71 11.38 -3.90
C ARG A 18 3.90 10.54 -5.16
N ARG A 19 4.94 10.78 -5.96
CA ARG A 19 5.19 10.05 -7.21
C ARG A 19 5.51 8.59 -6.93
N LEU A 20 6.23 8.31 -5.84
CA LEU A 20 6.50 6.94 -5.41
C LEU A 20 5.22 6.23 -4.98
N ALA A 21 4.31 6.89 -4.27
CA ALA A 21 3.00 6.34 -3.94
C ALA A 21 2.14 6.07 -5.19
N GLU A 22 2.07 7.02 -6.13
CA GLU A 22 1.36 6.84 -7.40
C GLU A 22 1.94 5.65 -8.19
N SER A 23 3.27 5.57 -8.32
CA SER A 23 3.94 4.46 -8.99
C SER A 23 3.65 3.13 -8.29
N TRP A 24 3.70 3.09 -6.96
CA TRP A 24 3.47 1.87 -6.19
C TRP A 24 2.04 1.36 -6.35
N MET A 25 1.05 2.26 -6.34
CA MET A 25 -0.36 1.92 -6.52
C MET A 25 -0.66 1.21 -7.86
N THR A 26 0.08 1.55 -8.92
CA THR A 26 -0.10 0.99 -10.27
C THR A 26 0.95 -0.08 -10.64
N THR A 27 1.87 -0.42 -9.74
CA THR A 27 2.91 -1.43 -10.00
C THR A 27 2.45 -2.79 -9.50
N LYS A 28 2.62 -3.83 -10.31
CA LYS A 28 2.34 -5.20 -9.90
C LYS A 28 3.37 -5.66 -8.87
N LEU A 29 2.90 -6.17 -7.74
CA LEU A 29 3.75 -6.62 -6.66
C LEU A 29 3.70 -8.15 -6.57
N ALA A 30 4.87 -8.79 -6.52
CA ALA A 30 4.97 -10.23 -6.34
C ALA A 30 4.31 -10.67 -5.01
N SER A 31 4.41 -9.85 -3.97
CA SER A 31 3.76 -10.06 -2.67
C SER A 31 2.24 -10.00 -2.70
N LEU A 32 1.66 -9.45 -3.78
CA LEU A 32 0.21 -9.37 -4.00
C LEU A 32 -0.23 -10.29 -5.15
N ASN A 33 0.44 -11.43 -5.32
CA ASN A 33 0.14 -12.39 -6.40
C ASN A 33 0.15 -11.73 -7.80
N ASN A 34 1.11 -10.83 -8.05
CA ASN A 34 1.25 -10.05 -9.27
C ASN A 34 0.06 -9.11 -9.59
N GLN A 35 -0.73 -8.74 -8.58
CA GLN A 35 -1.72 -7.67 -8.68
C GLN A 35 -1.11 -6.32 -8.27
N THR A 36 -1.72 -5.25 -8.76
CA THR A 36 -1.49 -3.90 -8.26
C THR A 36 -2.28 -3.66 -6.96
N PRO A 37 -1.82 -2.76 -6.07
CA PRO A 37 -2.63 -2.32 -4.93
C PRO A 37 -4.02 -1.81 -5.32
N GLU A 38 -4.14 -1.12 -6.46
CA GLU A 38 -5.43 -0.65 -6.97
C GLU A 38 -6.39 -1.78 -7.34
N GLU A 39 -5.88 -2.80 -8.04
CA GLU A 39 -6.67 -3.98 -8.41
C GLU A 39 -7.14 -4.71 -7.14
N LEU A 40 -6.24 -4.89 -6.16
CA LEU A 40 -6.55 -5.57 -4.91
C LEU A 40 -7.65 -4.86 -4.11
N LEU A 41 -7.63 -3.52 -4.07
CA LEU A 41 -8.67 -2.72 -3.41
C LEU A 41 -10.05 -2.86 -4.08
N LYS A 42 -10.08 -3.09 -5.39
CA LYS A 42 -11.34 -3.27 -6.15
C LYS A 42 -11.86 -4.70 -6.08
N SER A 43 -10.96 -5.69 -6.01
CA SER A 43 -11.31 -7.11 -6.12
C SER A 43 -11.50 -7.82 -4.78
N SER A 44 -11.01 -7.28 -3.66
CA SER A 44 -11.05 -7.93 -2.35
C SER A 44 -11.71 -7.07 -1.28
N ALA A 45 -12.68 -7.64 -0.56
CA ALA A 45 -13.27 -7.02 0.64
C ALA A 45 -12.23 -6.80 1.76
N ASN A 46 -11.13 -7.56 1.75
CA ASN A 46 -10.04 -7.45 2.71
C ASN A 46 -8.81 -6.72 2.15
N GLY A 47 -8.80 -6.35 0.86
CA GLY A 47 -7.65 -5.76 0.20
C GLY A 47 -7.14 -4.50 0.90
N HIS A 48 -8.04 -3.72 1.48
CA HIS A 48 -7.67 -2.57 2.31
C HIS A 48 -6.84 -2.96 3.55
N LYS A 49 -7.26 -3.98 4.30
CA LYS A 49 -6.54 -4.46 5.50
C LYS A 49 -5.19 -5.09 5.12
N GLU A 50 -5.15 -5.84 4.03
CA GLU A 50 -3.91 -6.47 3.54
C GLU A 50 -2.87 -5.41 3.16
N LEU A 51 -3.25 -4.40 2.38
CA LEU A 51 -2.37 -3.30 1.99
C LEU A 51 -1.97 -2.42 3.18
N GLN A 52 -2.89 -2.20 4.13
CA GLN A 52 -2.58 -1.48 5.36
C GLN A 52 -1.52 -2.23 6.18
N GLY A 53 -1.67 -3.55 6.37
CA GLY A 53 -0.69 -4.38 7.08
C GLY A 53 0.66 -4.41 6.36
N TYR A 54 0.66 -4.53 5.04
CA TYR A 54 1.88 -4.50 4.22
C TYR A 54 2.65 -3.17 4.40
N LEU A 55 1.95 -2.03 4.29
CA LEU A 55 2.56 -0.72 4.43
C LEU A 55 3.01 -0.42 5.86
N SER A 56 2.25 -0.84 6.87
CA SER A 56 2.65 -0.70 8.28
C SER A 56 3.92 -1.50 8.58
N ASN A 57 4.01 -2.76 8.12
CA ASN A 57 5.23 -3.56 8.28
C ASN A 57 6.44 -2.90 7.60
N MET A 58 6.26 -2.33 6.41
CA MET A 58 7.32 -1.61 5.71
C MET A 58 7.77 -0.36 6.48
N LEU A 59 6.82 0.37 7.08
CA LEU A 59 7.12 1.52 7.94
C LEU A 59 7.91 1.10 9.19
N ASP A 60 7.51 0.01 9.85
CA ASP A 60 8.16 -0.49 11.07
C ASP A 60 9.61 -0.92 10.80
N VAL A 61 9.89 -1.52 9.64
CA VAL A 61 11.25 -1.89 9.22
C VAL A 61 12.09 -0.66 8.89
N MET A 62 11.53 0.36 8.24
CA MET A 62 12.27 1.57 7.86
C MET A 62 12.49 2.55 9.02
N CYS A 63 11.54 2.62 9.96
CA CYS A 63 11.63 3.46 11.13
C CYS A 63 12.37 2.80 12.30
N GLY A 64 12.80 1.54 12.16
CA GLY A 64 13.43 0.80 13.25
C GLY A 64 12.47 0.69 14.43
N ALA A 65 11.44 -0.14 14.31
CA ALA A 65 10.67 -0.58 15.47
C ALA A 65 11.60 -1.33 16.45
N LYS A 66 12.23 -0.55 17.34
CA LYS A 66 13.17 -0.91 18.43
C LYS A 66 14.39 -1.76 18.07
#